data_AF-A0AAU5SJ94-F1
#
_entry.id   AF-A0AAU5SJ94-F1
#
_cell.length_a   1.000
_cell.length_b   1.000
_cell.length_c   1.000
_cell.angle_alpha   90.00
_cell.angle_beta   90.00
_cell.angle_gamma   90.00
#
_symmetry.space_group_name_H-M   'P 1'
#
loop_
_entity.id
_entity.type
_entity.pdbx_description
1 polymer ?
#
loop_
_entity_poly.entity_id
_entity_poly.type
_entity_poly.pdbx_seq_one_letter_code
_entity_poly.pdbx_strand_id
1 'polypeptide(L)'
;MIDTTNLTAGQLADAWRPIRATSPADEADPLVLECARRLIADPGGEQAHLWVAGLVAMTGYLAWRPGPAAERAARGALRAAAEVLGERPCPHDSHPYEARMDSLEDEVWAGRTSLVGERPTGTGPVLCPGNVAGWARLALDVIAPFTVRRIPAGAPAYHHSRIKTLSGIVNDYPYDSPRDVLADEATFLPSRPTRGVLAGYLVTMHATCWYAASGRITDRSVLEAMIKGIGEGVRLLGDSPCDHAPGGHPDTDDPDCAGSVGYLLRSPGGRAEMAEDHGWGDDEGDDGAADDEPLDAWVCPAFLRDLADEALATLTDALEGFAAAEDEDNAEGTQAL
;
A
#
# COMPACT_ATOMS: atom_id res chain seq x y z
N MET A 1 25.03 19.77 6.46
CA MET A 1 25.23 18.97 5.24
C MET A 1 26.28 17.91 5.56
N ILE A 2 25.89 16.64 5.62
CA ILE A 2 26.85 15.54 5.86
C ILE A 2 27.64 15.36 4.56
N ASP A 3 28.97 15.43 4.61
CA ASP A 3 29.82 15.08 3.46
C ASP A 3 29.81 13.56 3.31
N THR A 4 28.99 13.07 2.37
CA THR A 4 28.81 11.64 2.09
C THR A 4 29.89 11.07 1.18
N THR A 5 30.80 11.90 0.66
CA THR A 5 31.74 11.54 -0.42
C THR A 5 32.81 10.55 0.01
N ASN A 6 33.11 10.47 1.31
CA ASN A 6 34.15 9.60 1.88
C ASN A 6 33.60 8.63 2.94
N LEU A 7 32.29 8.44 3.00
CA LEU A 7 31.67 7.55 3.99
C LEU A 7 31.76 6.09 3.53
N THR A 8 32.05 5.21 4.48
CA THR A 8 31.88 3.76 4.31
C THR A 8 30.40 3.39 4.16
N ALA A 9 30.10 2.21 3.62
CA ALA A 9 28.73 1.70 3.52
C ALA A 9 28.01 1.66 4.88
N GLY A 10 28.72 1.34 5.97
CA GLY A 10 28.17 1.36 7.33
C GLY A 10 27.81 2.76 7.80
N GLN A 11 28.66 3.75 7.54
CA GLN A 11 28.39 5.15 7.88
C GLN A 11 27.22 5.73 7.08
N LEU A 12 27.06 5.33 5.82
CA LEU A 12 25.90 5.69 5.01
C LEU A 12 24.62 5.07 5.59
N ALA A 13 24.64 3.78 5.93
CA ALA A 13 23.50 3.11 6.58
C ALA A 13 23.10 3.80 7.89
N ASP A 14 24.08 4.20 8.70
CA ASP A 14 23.85 4.93 9.95
C ASP A 14 23.25 6.32 9.73
N ALA A 15 23.56 6.97 8.59
CA ALA A 15 22.97 8.26 8.23
C ALA A 15 21.51 8.13 7.78
N TRP A 16 21.12 7.02 7.14
CA TRP A 16 19.75 6.81 6.66
C TRP A 16 18.81 6.24 7.72
N ARG A 17 19.32 5.40 8.63
CA ARG A 17 18.55 4.73 9.69
C ARG A 17 17.65 5.64 10.55
N PRO A 18 18.03 6.89 10.88
CA PRO A 18 17.18 7.78 11.66
C PRO A 18 16.00 8.36 10.86
N ILE A 19 16.04 8.29 9.53
CA ILE A 19 14.98 8.81 8.68
C ILE A 19 13.75 7.92 8.79
N ARG A 20 12.65 8.53 9.21
CA ARG A 20 11.35 7.87 9.43
C ARG A 20 10.29 8.63 8.64
N ALA A 21 9.09 8.05 8.56
CA ALA A 21 7.92 8.72 8.00
C ALA A 21 7.62 10.11 8.62
N THR A 22 8.11 10.38 9.84
CA THR A 22 7.96 11.66 10.55
C THR A 22 9.10 12.64 10.37
N SER A 23 10.18 12.25 9.70
CA SER A 23 11.35 13.11 9.60
C SER A 23 10.99 14.40 8.86
N PRO A 24 11.47 15.57 9.33
CA PRO A 24 11.16 16.82 8.69
C PRO A 24 11.88 16.90 7.33
N ALA A 25 11.25 17.58 6.37
CA ALA A 25 11.71 17.56 4.98
C ALA A 25 13.10 18.20 4.80
N ASP A 26 13.44 19.20 5.61
CA ASP A 26 14.76 19.85 5.59
C ASP A 26 15.90 18.93 6.07
N GLU A 27 15.59 17.88 6.83
CA GLU A 27 16.55 16.84 7.22
C GLU A 27 16.58 15.66 6.21
N ALA A 28 15.40 15.21 5.76
CA ALA A 28 15.28 14.00 4.94
C ALA A 28 15.50 14.24 3.44
N ASP A 29 14.97 15.33 2.86
CA ASP A 29 15.08 15.60 1.42
C ASP A 29 16.54 15.69 0.94
N PRO A 30 17.48 16.34 1.66
CA PRO A 30 18.87 16.38 1.21
C PRO A 30 19.51 15.00 1.08
N LEU A 31 19.17 14.06 1.97
CA LEU A 31 19.69 12.69 1.92
C LEU A 31 19.07 11.90 0.76
N VAL A 32 17.75 12.03 0.55
CA VAL A 32 17.06 11.44 -0.60
C VAL A 32 17.66 11.95 -1.90
N LEU A 33 17.79 13.27 -2.04
CA LEU A 33 18.30 13.91 -3.26
C LEU A 33 19.74 13.49 -3.55
N GLU A 34 20.59 13.34 -2.53
CA GLU A 34 21.95 12.85 -2.73
C GLU A 34 21.97 11.38 -3.17
N CYS A 35 21.18 10.51 -2.54
CA CYS A 35 21.06 9.10 -2.95
C CYS A 35 20.55 8.99 -4.40
N ALA A 36 19.49 9.73 -4.74
CA ALA A 36 18.92 9.76 -6.09
C ALA A 36 19.93 10.27 -7.13
N ARG A 37 20.65 11.36 -6.82
CA ARG A 37 21.67 11.95 -7.70
C ARG A 37 22.83 10.99 -7.95
N ARG A 38 23.28 10.26 -6.92
CA ARG A 38 24.35 9.26 -7.06
C ARG A 38 23.90 8.06 -7.86
N LEU A 39 22.68 7.57 -7.61
CA LEU A 39 22.13 6.42 -8.33
C LEU A 39 21.88 6.75 -9.80
N ILE A 40 21.31 7.91 -10.13
CA ILE A 40 21.03 8.27 -11.52
C ILE A 40 22.29 8.53 -12.36
N ALA A 41 23.40 8.90 -11.72
CA ALA A 41 24.67 9.10 -12.40
C ALA A 41 25.30 7.78 -12.89
N ASP A 42 25.01 6.66 -12.21
CA ASP A 42 25.48 5.33 -12.59
C ASP A 42 24.48 4.24 -12.11
N PRO A 43 23.31 4.11 -12.77
CA PRO A 43 22.21 3.27 -12.30
C PRO A 43 22.54 1.77 -12.33
N GLY A 44 23.50 1.38 -13.16
CA GLY A 44 24.04 0.02 -13.25
C GLY A 44 25.41 -0.15 -12.58
N GLY A 45 25.90 0.85 -11.86
CA GLY A 45 27.24 0.84 -11.31
C GLY A 45 27.46 -0.22 -10.24
N GLU A 46 28.73 -0.50 -9.93
CA GLU A 46 29.09 -1.37 -8.80
C GLU A 46 28.50 -0.87 -7.47
N GLN A 47 28.31 0.45 -7.34
CA GLN A 47 27.75 1.10 -6.15
C GLN A 47 26.23 1.27 -6.19
N ALA A 48 25.54 0.90 -7.27
CA ALA A 48 24.08 1.10 -7.39
C ALA A 48 23.31 0.47 -6.22
N HIS A 49 23.76 -0.71 -5.76
CA HIS A 49 23.17 -1.40 -4.61
C HIS A 49 23.16 -0.57 -3.32
N LEU A 50 24.18 0.26 -3.08
CA LEU A 50 24.26 1.12 -1.90
C LEU A 50 23.19 2.22 -1.95
N TRP A 51 23.05 2.86 -3.11
CA TRP A 51 22.12 3.97 -3.28
C TRP A 51 20.66 3.51 -3.37
N VAL A 52 20.41 2.35 -3.99
CA VAL A 52 19.11 1.67 -3.90
C VAL A 52 18.79 1.40 -2.44
N ALA A 53 19.70 0.79 -1.66
CA ALA A 53 19.46 0.51 -0.25
C ALA A 53 19.16 1.77 0.58
N GLY A 54 19.83 2.89 0.28
CA GLY A 54 19.54 4.17 0.93
C GLY A 54 18.12 4.68 0.63
N LEU A 55 17.66 4.57 -0.62
CA LEU A 55 16.29 4.91 -0.97
C LEU A 55 15.28 3.93 -0.35
N VAL A 56 15.59 2.62 -0.30
CA VAL A 56 14.76 1.63 0.41
C VAL A 56 14.63 2.00 1.90
N ALA A 57 15.74 2.33 2.56
CA ALA A 57 15.75 2.71 3.97
C ALA A 57 14.88 3.94 4.28
N MET A 58 14.73 4.84 3.30
CA MET A 58 13.92 6.05 3.42
C MET A 58 12.51 5.91 2.82
N THR A 59 12.09 4.71 2.40
CA THR A 59 10.79 4.48 1.74
C THR A 59 9.61 4.96 2.60
N GLY A 60 9.64 4.72 3.91
CA GLY A 60 8.57 5.21 4.80
C GLY A 60 8.42 6.74 4.82
N TYR A 61 9.52 7.49 4.65
CA TYR A 61 9.46 8.94 4.42
C TYR A 61 8.91 9.27 3.03
N LEU A 62 9.45 8.62 2.00
CA LEU A 62 9.11 8.84 0.60
C LEU A 62 7.66 8.50 0.24
N ALA A 63 7.06 7.53 0.94
CA ALA A 63 5.69 7.12 0.69
C ALA A 63 4.65 7.95 1.46
N TRP A 64 5.09 8.70 2.49
CA TRP A 64 4.20 9.51 3.30
C TRP A 64 4.07 10.94 2.77
N ARG A 65 5.07 11.78 3.01
CA ARG A 65 5.03 13.21 2.64
C ARG A 65 6.42 13.76 2.30
N PRO A 66 7.08 13.25 1.24
CA PRO A 66 8.33 13.82 0.77
C PRO A 66 8.11 15.22 0.17
N GLY A 67 9.18 16.01 0.09
CA GLY A 67 9.18 17.18 -0.78
C GLY A 67 9.01 16.76 -2.25
N PRO A 68 8.28 17.53 -3.10
CA PRO A 68 8.01 17.13 -4.49
C PRO A 68 9.27 16.89 -5.34
N ALA A 69 10.37 17.59 -5.04
CA ALA A 69 11.64 17.38 -5.73
C ALA A 69 12.30 16.05 -5.33
N ALA A 70 12.26 15.71 -4.03
CA ALA A 70 12.80 14.48 -3.49
C ALA A 70 12.02 13.25 -4.00
N GLU A 71 10.68 13.32 -4.01
CA GLU A 71 9.83 12.26 -4.57
C GLU A 71 10.17 11.98 -6.04
N ARG A 72 10.19 13.04 -6.88
CA ARG A 72 10.49 12.89 -8.32
C ARG A 72 11.88 12.33 -8.56
N ALA A 73 12.89 12.82 -7.83
CA ALA A 73 14.26 12.35 -7.97
C ALA A 73 14.40 10.88 -7.56
N ALA A 74 13.83 10.48 -6.42
CA ALA A 74 13.86 9.10 -5.94
C ALA A 74 13.18 8.15 -6.93
N ARG A 75 11.97 8.50 -7.41
CA ARG A 75 11.23 7.69 -8.40
C ARG A 75 12.02 7.51 -9.70
N GLY A 76 12.60 8.59 -10.23
CA GLY A 76 13.41 8.54 -11.45
C GLY A 76 14.66 7.66 -11.29
N ALA A 77 15.37 7.80 -10.16
CA ALA A 77 16.57 7.03 -9.89
C ALA A 77 16.29 5.54 -9.67
N LEU A 78 15.24 5.18 -8.92
CA LEU A 78 14.82 3.79 -8.70
C LEU A 78 14.40 3.13 -10.01
N ARG A 79 13.62 3.83 -10.85
CA ARG A 79 13.21 3.32 -12.16
C ARG A 79 14.41 3.03 -13.05
N ALA A 80 15.33 4.00 -13.20
CA ALA A 80 16.53 3.83 -14.01
C ALA A 80 17.39 2.65 -13.53
N ALA A 81 17.53 2.47 -12.22
CA ALA A 81 18.24 1.34 -11.64
C ALA A 81 17.53 0.01 -11.92
N ALA A 82 16.20 -0.05 -11.73
CA ALA A 82 15.40 -1.25 -11.99
C ALA A 82 15.43 -1.71 -13.45
N GLU A 83 15.49 -0.77 -14.39
CA GLU A 83 15.65 -1.03 -15.83
C GLU A 83 17.06 -1.54 -16.13
N VAL A 84 18.09 -0.73 -15.85
CA VAL A 84 19.49 -1.05 -16.23
C VAL A 84 20.03 -2.29 -15.53
N LEU A 85 19.68 -2.52 -14.27
CA LEU A 85 20.11 -3.72 -13.54
C LEU A 85 19.26 -4.94 -13.90
N GLY A 86 17.99 -4.74 -14.23
CA GLY A 86 17.06 -5.81 -14.59
C GLY A 86 17.39 -6.50 -15.91
N GLU A 87 18.04 -5.81 -16.83
CA GLU A 87 18.49 -6.37 -18.13
C GLU A 87 19.79 -7.19 -18.02
N ARG A 88 20.46 -7.17 -16.86
CA ARG A 88 21.75 -7.84 -16.70
C ARG A 88 21.55 -9.31 -16.32
N PRO A 89 22.22 -10.24 -17.02
CA PRO A 89 22.13 -11.65 -16.69
C PRO A 89 22.72 -11.93 -15.30
N CYS A 90 22.06 -12.82 -14.56
CA CYS A 90 22.55 -13.34 -13.29
C CYS A 90 22.79 -14.85 -13.41
N PRO A 91 23.81 -15.42 -12.74
CA PRO A 91 24.16 -16.85 -12.88
C PRO A 91 23.29 -17.79 -12.05
N HIS A 92 22.17 -17.31 -11.50
CA HIS A 92 21.30 -18.06 -10.59
C HIS A 92 19.84 -17.81 -10.94
N ASP A 93 19.01 -18.82 -10.71
CA ASP A 93 17.62 -18.84 -11.19
C ASP A 93 16.63 -18.20 -10.22
N SER A 94 17.07 -17.79 -9.03
CA SER A 94 16.20 -17.16 -8.02
C SER A 94 16.90 -16.02 -7.29
N HIS A 95 16.10 -15.06 -6.85
CA HIS A 95 16.57 -13.90 -6.12
C HIS A 95 15.97 -13.84 -4.70
N PRO A 96 16.74 -13.39 -3.69
CA PRO A 96 16.23 -13.28 -2.32
C PRO A 96 14.96 -12.44 -2.15
N TYR A 97 14.74 -11.40 -2.97
CA TYR A 97 13.51 -10.60 -2.91
C TYR A 97 12.26 -11.36 -3.38
N GLU A 98 12.40 -12.41 -4.20
CA GLU A 98 11.28 -13.23 -4.67
C GLU A 98 10.82 -14.22 -3.59
N ALA A 99 11.75 -14.80 -2.84
CA ALA A 99 11.48 -15.89 -1.90
C ALA A 99 10.76 -15.48 -0.61
N ARG A 100 10.39 -14.20 -0.44
CA ARG A 100 9.84 -13.65 0.81
C ARG A 100 8.73 -12.63 0.60
N MET A 101 8.07 -12.60 -0.56
CA MET A 101 7.00 -11.61 -0.79
C MET A 101 5.89 -11.65 0.28
N ASP A 102 5.62 -12.84 0.81
CA ASP A 102 4.70 -13.08 1.92
C ASP A 102 5.08 -12.44 3.28
N SER A 103 6.32 -11.97 3.42
CA SER A 103 6.91 -11.43 4.65
C SER A 103 7.64 -10.10 4.46
N LEU A 104 7.79 -9.63 3.22
CA LEU A 104 8.55 -8.42 2.85
C LEU A 104 7.76 -7.11 3.02
N GLU A 105 6.44 -7.15 3.20
CA GLU A 105 5.62 -5.93 3.40
C GLU A 105 6.12 -5.12 4.59
N ASP A 106 6.29 -5.77 5.75
CA ASP A 106 6.81 -5.16 6.96
C ASP A 106 8.26 -4.66 6.78
N GLU A 107 9.06 -5.35 5.97
CA GLU A 107 10.48 -5.01 5.77
C GLU A 107 10.66 -3.77 4.90
N VAL A 108 10.01 -3.71 3.73
CA VAL A 108 10.11 -2.56 2.82
C VAL A 108 9.48 -1.32 3.47
N TRP A 109 8.34 -1.49 4.15
CA TRP A 109 7.71 -0.41 4.93
C TRP A 109 8.61 0.11 6.05
N ALA A 110 9.26 -0.78 6.79
CA ALA A 110 10.16 -0.41 7.88
C ALA A 110 11.54 0.07 7.41
N GLY A 111 11.77 0.18 6.09
CA GLY A 111 13.05 0.59 5.52
C GLY A 111 14.17 -0.41 5.77
N ARG A 112 13.84 -1.69 5.94
CA ARG A 112 14.81 -2.77 6.14
C ARG A 112 15.16 -3.39 4.80
N THR A 113 16.45 -3.63 4.60
CA THR A 113 16.96 -4.30 3.40
C THR A 113 18.24 -5.05 3.72
N SER A 114 18.46 -6.18 3.03
CA SER A 114 19.68 -6.98 3.12
C SER A 114 20.82 -6.45 2.22
N LEU A 115 20.59 -5.36 1.49
CA LEU A 115 21.56 -4.79 0.55
C LEU A 115 22.79 -4.15 1.23
N VAL A 116 22.69 -3.74 2.51
CA VAL A 116 23.77 -3.10 3.27
C VAL A 116 23.96 -3.78 4.65
N GLY A 117 25.22 -4.00 5.06
CA GLY A 117 25.57 -4.62 6.36
C GLY A 117 26.71 -5.65 6.29
N GLU A 118 27.08 -6.24 7.44
CA GLU A 118 28.01 -7.38 7.49
C GLU A 118 27.37 -8.61 6.81
N ARG A 119 28.11 -9.18 5.86
CA ARG A 119 27.61 -10.28 5.03
C ARG A 119 28.29 -11.59 5.43
N PRO A 120 27.55 -12.70 5.57
CA PRO A 120 28.16 -14.02 5.56
C PRO A 120 28.95 -14.22 4.26
N THR A 121 30.07 -14.94 4.32
CA THR A 121 30.80 -15.39 3.13
C THR A 121 29.88 -16.28 2.28
N GLY A 122 29.73 -15.97 0.98
CA GLY A 122 28.87 -16.72 0.05
C GLY A 122 27.64 -15.96 -0.50
N THR A 123 27.54 -14.64 -0.27
CA THR A 123 26.39 -13.77 -0.59
C THR A 123 26.27 -13.32 -2.05
N GLY A 124 26.83 -14.06 -3.00
CA GLY A 124 26.71 -13.78 -4.45
C GLY A 124 25.27 -13.42 -4.92
N PRO A 125 24.21 -14.10 -4.44
CA PRO A 125 22.83 -13.80 -4.83
C PRO A 125 22.26 -12.48 -4.28
N VAL A 126 22.82 -11.91 -3.21
CA VAL A 126 22.25 -10.73 -2.52
C VAL A 126 22.55 -9.44 -3.28
N LEU A 127 23.73 -9.35 -3.90
CA LEU A 127 24.16 -8.16 -4.65
C LEU A 127 24.07 -8.31 -6.16
N CYS A 128 23.53 -9.42 -6.65
CA CYS A 128 23.35 -9.57 -8.07
C CYS A 128 22.43 -8.45 -8.63
N PRO A 129 22.62 -8.05 -9.90
CA PRO A 129 21.81 -7.01 -10.54
C PRO A 129 20.30 -7.28 -10.42
N GLY A 130 19.86 -8.52 -10.61
CA GLY A 130 18.45 -8.90 -10.52
C GLY A 130 17.83 -8.62 -9.14
N ASN A 131 18.53 -8.97 -8.06
CA ASN A 131 18.04 -8.72 -6.70
C ASN A 131 18.00 -7.21 -6.38
N VAL A 132 19.02 -6.44 -6.79
CA VAL A 132 19.03 -4.98 -6.60
C VAL A 132 17.91 -4.31 -7.39
N ALA A 133 17.66 -4.76 -8.62
CA ALA A 133 16.54 -4.30 -9.43
C ALA A 133 15.19 -4.61 -8.74
N GLY A 134 15.03 -5.80 -8.18
CA GLY A 134 13.85 -6.20 -7.40
C GLY A 134 13.55 -5.24 -6.24
N TRP A 135 14.55 -4.95 -5.40
CA TRP A 135 14.41 -3.96 -4.33
C TRP A 135 14.07 -2.56 -4.83
N ALA A 136 14.63 -2.14 -5.98
CA ALA A 136 14.30 -0.86 -6.57
C ALA A 136 12.83 -0.80 -7.05
N ARG A 137 12.30 -1.90 -7.61
CA ARG A 137 10.88 -2.02 -8.00
C ARG A 137 9.97 -1.98 -6.77
N LEU A 138 10.28 -2.75 -5.73
CA LEU A 138 9.50 -2.77 -4.49
C LEU A 138 9.41 -1.38 -3.85
N ALA A 139 10.54 -0.68 -3.71
CA ALA A 139 10.52 0.68 -3.16
C ALA A 139 9.76 1.66 -4.06
N LEU A 140 9.91 1.55 -5.39
CA LEU A 140 9.17 2.38 -6.34
C LEU A 140 7.65 2.16 -6.23
N ASP A 141 7.20 0.92 -6.09
CA ASP A 141 5.78 0.58 -5.94
C ASP A 141 5.20 0.97 -4.56
N VAL A 142 6.02 1.01 -3.50
CA VAL A 142 5.58 1.56 -2.22
C VAL A 142 5.40 3.09 -2.29
N ILE A 143 6.28 3.79 -3.02
CA ILE A 143 6.24 5.26 -3.19
C ILE A 143 5.13 5.68 -4.17
N ALA A 144 5.01 4.94 -5.27
CA ALA A 144 4.10 5.20 -6.37
C ALA A 144 3.52 3.87 -6.88
N PRO A 145 2.46 3.36 -6.21
CA PRO A 145 1.80 2.10 -6.57
C PRO A 145 1.46 2.03 -8.06
N PHE A 146 1.59 0.84 -8.64
CA PHE A 146 1.26 0.56 -10.05
C PHE A 146 2.08 1.35 -11.08
N THR A 147 3.24 1.92 -10.72
CA THR A 147 4.11 2.63 -11.67
C THR A 147 5.32 1.81 -12.13
N VAL A 148 5.35 0.52 -11.79
CA VAL A 148 6.42 -0.43 -12.09
C VAL A 148 5.84 -1.84 -12.23
N ARG A 149 6.44 -2.63 -13.12
CA ARG A 149 6.05 -4.03 -13.42
C ARG A 149 7.10 -5.02 -12.89
N ARG A 150 6.83 -6.32 -13.02
CA ARG A 150 7.74 -7.42 -12.63
C ARG A 150 8.10 -7.40 -11.14
N ILE A 151 7.09 -7.14 -10.32
CA ILE A 151 7.11 -7.46 -8.90
C ILE A 151 6.49 -8.85 -8.79
N PRO A 152 7.11 -9.81 -8.09
CA PRO A 152 6.53 -11.14 -7.93
C PRO A 152 5.22 -11.07 -7.15
N ALA A 153 4.19 -11.76 -7.65
CA ALA A 153 2.97 -12.00 -6.92
C ALA A 153 3.23 -12.77 -5.62
N GLY A 154 2.48 -12.40 -4.57
CA GLY A 154 2.59 -13.04 -3.25
C GLY A 154 2.19 -12.09 -2.13
N ALA A 155 0.89 -11.89 -1.93
CA ALA A 155 0.38 -11.20 -0.77
C ALA A 155 0.73 -11.98 0.51
N PRO A 156 0.93 -11.30 1.65
CA PRO A 156 1.13 -11.99 2.92
C PRO A 156 -0.01 -12.94 3.25
N ALA A 157 0.31 -14.08 3.87
CA ALA A 157 -0.69 -15.08 4.26
C ALA A 157 -1.81 -14.49 5.15
N TYR A 158 -1.47 -13.47 5.96
CA TYR A 158 -2.46 -12.74 6.74
C TYR A 158 -3.48 -11.99 5.85
N HIS A 159 -3.08 -11.41 4.73
CA HIS A 159 -4.00 -10.76 3.78
C HIS A 159 -5.00 -11.78 3.23
N HIS A 160 -4.55 -12.92 2.72
CA HIS A 160 -5.47 -13.97 2.25
C HIS A 160 -6.40 -14.49 3.35
N SER A 161 -5.90 -14.59 4.60
CA SER A 161 -6.73 -14.96 5.74
C SER A 161 -7.84 -13.93 5.96
N ARG A 162 -7.52 -12.64 5.89
CA ARG A 162 -8.50 -11.56 6.06
C ARG A 162 -9.46 -11.42 4.89
N ILE A 163 -9.00 -11.63 3.66
CA ILE A 163 -9.85 -11.71 2.46
C ILE A 163 -10.94 -12.76 2.67
N LYS A 164 -10.56 -13.97 3.11
CA LYS A 164 -11.54 -15.04 3.43
C LYS A 164 -12.50 -14.64 4.54
N THR A 165 -12.02 -13.94 5.58
CA THR A 165 -12.88 -13.43 6.66
C THR A 165 -13.88 -12.40 6.13
N LEU A 166 -13.44 -11.40 5.35
CA LEU A 166 -14.33 -10.38 4.80
C LEU A 166 -15.32 -10.94 3.80
N SER A 167 -14.86 -11.82 2.90
CA SER A 167 -15.70 -12.56 1.97
C SER A 167 -16.81 -13.29 2.70
N GLY A 168 -16.46 -13.92 3.81
CA GLY A 168 -17.43 -14.50 4.71
C GLY A 168 -18.46 -13.50 5.23
N ILE A 169 -18.01 -12.36 5.77
CA ILE A 169 -18.89 -11.32 6.32
C ILE A 169 -19.87 -10.81 5.26
N VAL A 170 -19.39 -10.40 4.09
CA VAL A 170 -20.25 -9.82 3.04
C VAL A 170 -21.22 -10.84 2.47
N ASN A 171 -20.90 -12.14 2.54
CA ASN A 171 -21.79 -13.24 2.15
C ASN A 171 -22.61 -13.82 3.32
N ASP A 172 -22.58 -13.20 4.51
CA ASP A 172 -23.29 -13.65 5.72
C ASP A 172 -22.91 -15.08 6.17
N TYR A 173 -21.62 -15.42 6.06
CA TYR A 173 -21.06 -16.74 6.35
C TYR A 173 -19.67 -16.69 7.03
N PRO A 174 -19.41 -17.41 8.13
CA PRO A 174 -20.37 -18.14 8.93
C PRO A 174 -21.36 -17.20 9.63
N TYR A 175 -22.49 -17.74 10.09
CA TYR A 175 -23.51 -17.03 10.88
C TYR A 175 -23.01 -16.73 12.31
N ASP A 176 -21.87 -16.06 12.44
CA ASP A 176 -21.33 -15.53 13.69
C ASP A 176 -21.27 -14.00 13.60
N SER A 177 -21.34 -13.32 14.74
CA SER A 177 -21.33 -11.85 14.78
C SER A 177 -19.98 -11.29 14.28
N PRO A 178 -19.94 -10.49 13.20
CA PRO A 178 -18.68 -9.93 12.70
C PRO A 178 -18.33 -8.59 13.35
N ARG A 179 -19.03 -8.22 14.44
CA ARG A 179 -18.86 -6.98 15.20
C ARG A 179 -17.39 -6.65 15.48
N ASP A 180 -16.69 -7.57 16.15
CA ASP A 180 -15.32 -7.33 16.60
C ASP A 180 -14.38 -7.19 15.39
N VAL A 181 -14.61 -7.96 14.32
CA VAL A 181 -13.82 -7.88 13.09
C VAL A 181 -13.97 -6.53 12.41
N LEU A 182 -15.20 -6.03 12.28
CA LEU A 182 -15.49 -4.73 11.65
C LEU A 182 -14.96 -3.57 12.49
N ALA A 183 -15.15 -3.62 13.82
CA ALA A 183 -14.61 -2.62 14.73
C ALA A 183 -13.07 -2.60 14.71
N ASP A 184 -12.43 -3.77 14.73
CA ASP A 184 -10.98 -3.87 14.65
C ASP A 184 -10.47 -3.30 13.32
N GLU A 185 -11.05 -3.68 12.18
CA GLU A 185 -10.66 -3.13 10.87
C GLU A 185 -10.80 -1.61 10.83
N ALA A 186 -11.89 -1.06 11.36
CA ALA A 186 -12.11 0.38 11.40
C ALA A 186 -11.01 1.12 12.17
N THR A 187 -10.43 0.50 13.19
CA THR A 187 -9.33 1.08 14.00
C THR A 187 -7.94 0.78 13.47
N PHE A 188 -7.81 -0.08 12.44
CA PHE A 188 -6.52 -0.58 11.97
C PHE A 188 -5.81 0.34 10.95
N LEU A 189 -6.32 1.54 10.69
CA LEU A 189 -5.63 2.52 9.85
C LEU A 189 -4.29 2.91 10.49
N PRO A 190 -3.13 2.59 9.88
CA PRO A 190 -1.85 2.99 10.44
C PRO A 190 -1.76 4.51 10.50
N SER A 191 -1.06 5.08 11.49
CA SER A 191 -0.94 6.55 11.62
C SER A 191 -0.30 7.26 10.41
N ARG A 192 0.41 6.53 9.54
CA ARG A 192 1.18 7.04 8.39
C ARG A 192 1.13 6.03 7.25
N PRO A 193 -0.03 5.82 6.64
CA PRO A 193 -0.17 4.81 5.62
C PRO A 193 0.60 5.20 4.34
N THR A 194 1.14 4.24 3.59
CA THR A 194 1.49 4.48 2.18
C THR A 194 0.21 4.73 1.38
N ARG A 195 0.35 5.23 0.15
CA ARG A 195 -0.79 5.40 -0.76
C ARG A 195 -1.57 4.08 -0.97
N GLY A 196 -0.86 2.96 -1.14
CA GLY A 196 -1.49 1.63 -1.30
C GLY A 196 -2.24 1.17 -0.05
N VAL A 197 -1.65 1.34 1.14
CA VAL A 197 -2.33 0.98 2.40
C VAL A 197 -3.54 1.84 2.67
N LEU A 198 -3.46 3.15 2.40
CA LEU A 198 -4.60 4.05 2.56
C LEU A 198 -5.73 3.70 1.59
N ALA A 199 -5.40 3.44 0.33
CA ALA A 199 -6.35 2.99 -0.68
C ALA A 199 -7.02 1.70 -0.26
N GLY A 200 -6.22 0.68 0.10
CA GLY A 200 -6.72 -0.60 0.56
C GLY A 200 -7.63 -0.50 1.79
N TYR A 201 -7.29 0.37 2.74
CA TYR A 201 -8.15 0.64 3.90
C TYR A 201 -9.52 1.20 3.49
N LEU A 202 -9.56 2.26 2.68
CA LEU A 202 -10.81 2.91 2.27
C LEU A 202 -11.68 1.99 1.40
N VAL A 203 -11.08 1.23 0.50
CA VAL A 203 -11.78 0.21 -0.31
C VAL A 203 -12.37 -0.88 0.59
N THR A 204 -11.63 -1.36 1.60
CA THR A 204 -12.17 -2.32 2.58
C THR A 204 -13.32 -1.74 3.41
N MET A 205 -13.22 -0.48 3.85
CA MET A 205 -14.30 0.19 4.59
C MET A 205 -15.55 0.34 3.74
N HIS A 206 -15.41 0.72 2.47
CA HIS A 206 -16.51 0.78 1.52
C HIS A 206 -17.16 -0.61 1.31
N ALA A 207 -16.35 -1.63 1.03
CA ALA A 207 -16.85 -2.99 0.80
C ALA A 207 -17.66 -3.57 1.98
N THR A 208 -17.39 -3.12 3.21
CA THR A 208 -18.02 -3.65 4.43
C THR A 208 -19.13 -2.74 4.99
N CYS A 209 -19.28 -1.50 4.51
CA CYS A 209 -20.20 -0.54 5.10
C CYS A 209 -21.67 -0.96 4.95
N TRP A 210 -22.03 -1.57 3.82
CA TRP A 210 -23.40 -2.05 3.57
C TRP A 210 -23.83 -3.12 4.59
N TYR A 211 -22.93 -4.04 4.95
CA TYR A 211 -23.21 -5.09 5.93
C TYR A 211 -23.35 -4.48 7.33
N ALA A 212 -22.46 -3.56 7.69
CA ALA A 212 -22.56 -2.82 8.95
C ALA A 212 -23.89 -2.04 9.05
N ALA A 213 -24.33 -1.43 7.94
CA ALA A 213 -25.59 -0.69 7.84
C ALA A 213 -26.85 -1.57 7.68
N SER A 214 -26.70 -2.88 7.47
CA SER A 214 -27.84 -3.77 7.14
C SER A 214 -28.83 -4.03 8.29
N GLY A 215 -28.54 -3.54 9.49
CA GLY A 215 -29.31 -3.84 10.72
C GLY A 215 -28.95 -5.19 11.37
N ARG A 216 -28.10 -6.01 10.73
CA ARG A 216 -27.55 -7.23 11.35
C ARG A 216 -26.58 -6.93 12.50
N ILE A 217 -25.88 -5.81 12.43
CA ILE A 217 -25.02 -5.31 13.51
C ILE A 217 -25.85 -4.42 14.41
N THR A 218 -26.18 -4.89 15.61
CA THR A 218 -26.96 -4.12 16.60
C THR A 218 -26.12 -3.23 17.49
N ASP A 219 -24.80 -3.31 17.40
CA ASP A 219 -23.90 -2.47 18.18
C ASP A 219 -23.55 -1.17 17.45
N ARG A 220 -24.13 -0.08 17.96
CA ARG A 220 -23.87 1.30 17.53
C ARG A 220 -22.38 1.64 17.44
N SER A 221 -21.54 1.08 18.33
CA SER A 221 -20.12 1.44 18.39
C SER A 221 -19.33 1.01 17.14
N VAL A 222 -19.82 0.02 16.38
CA VAL A 222 -19.21 -0.40 15.10
C VAL A 222 -19.37 0.69 14.05
N LEU A 223 -20.58 1.24 13.89
CA LEU A 223 -20.85 2.33 12.94
C LEU A 223 -20.02 3.57 13.28
N GLU A 224 -19.97 3.94 14.57
CA GLU A 224 -19.17 5.07 15.04
C GLU A 224 -17.67 4.87 14.78
N ALA A 225 -17.16 3.64 15.00
CA ALA A 225 -15.77 3.30 14.71
C ALA A 225 -15.45 3.42 13.21
N MET A 226 -16.32 2.86 12.35
CA MET A 226 -16.15 2.93 10.89
C MET A 226 -16.23 4.37 10.37
N ILE A 227 -17.22 5.16 10.80
CA ILE A 227 -17.36 6.58 10.44
C ILE A 227 -16.10 7.36 10.85
N LYS A 228 -15.64 7.16 12.08
CA LYS A 228 -14.42 7.80 12.57
C LYS A 228 -13.21 7.40 11.73
N GLY A 229 -13.03 6.11 11.47
CA GLY A 229 -11.90 5.57 10.73
C GLY A 229 -11.84 6.06 9.29
N ILE A 230 -12.98 6.03 8.57
CA ILE A 230 -13.09 6.57 7.21
C ILE A 230 -12.79 8.08 7.23
N GLY A 231 -13.37 8.83 8.18
CA GLY A 231 -13.10 10.26 8.33
C GLY A 231 -11.65 10.59 8.63
N GLU A 232 -10.93 9.73 9.36
CA GLU A 232 -9.48 9.84 9.56
C GLU A 232 -8.73 9.55 8.25
N GLY A 233 -9.10 8.51 7.50
CA GLY A 233 -8.52 8.16 6.21
C GLY A 233 -8.66 9.26 5.15
N VAL A 234 -9.85 9.85 5.01
CA VAL A 234 -10.12 10.95 4.06
C VAL A 234 -9.21 12.15 4.30
N ARG A 235 -8.92 12.50 5.56
CA ARG A 235 -7.99 13.60 5.90
C ARG A 235 -6.54 13.34 5.46
N LEU A 236 -6.21 12.09 5.14
CA LEU A 236 -4.88 11.70 4.67
C LEU A 236 -4.77 11.72 3.14
N LEU A 237 -5.88 11.79 2.41
CA LEU A 237 -5.89 11.88 0.95
C LEU A 237 -5.30 13.22 0.49
N GLY A 238 -4.48 13.17 -0.56
CA GLY A 238 -3.91 14.36 -1.19
C GLY A 238 -4.89 15.04 -2.14
N ASP A 239 -4.73 16.34 -2.37
CA ASP A 239 -5.60 17.16 -3.24
C ASP A 239 -5.21 17.12 -4.73
N SER A 240 -4.53 16.06 -5.16
CA SER A 240 -4.15 15.91 -6.57
C SER A 240 -5.40 15.81 -7.44
N PRO A 241 -5.44 16.49 -8.61
CA PRO A 241 -6.52 16.29 -9.56
C PRO A 241 -6.53 14.85 -10.07
N CYS A 242 -7.72 14.36 -10.41
CA CYS A 242 -7.86 13.09 -11.11
C CYS A 242 -7.54 13.28 -12.59
N ASP A 243 -6.64 12.47 -13.12
CA ASP A 243 -6.26 12.46 -14.53
C ASP A 243 -7.01 11.38 -15.34
N HIS A 244 -7.82 10.54 -14.67
CA HIS A 244 -8.60 9.47 -15.31
C HIS A 244 -9.80 10.03 -16.08
N ALA A 245 -10.16 9.38 -17.19
CA ALA A 245 -11.33 9.73 -17.96
C ALA A 245 -12.63 9.41 -17.19
N PRO A 246 -13.78 10.03 -17.53
CA PRO A 246 -15.08 9.60 -16.99
C PRO A 246 -15.29 8.09 -17.22
N GLY A 247 -15.63 7.36 -16.15
CA GLY A 247 -15.74 5.89 -16.19
C GLY A 247 -14.40 5.15 -16.19
N GLY A 248 -13.28 5.85 -15.98
CA GLY A 248 -11.94 5.28 -15.85
C GLY A 248 -11.56 4.89 -14.41
N HIS A 249 -12.53 4.93 -13.48
CA HIS A 249 -12.35 4.39 -12.14
C HIS A 249 -12.94 2.97 -12.06
N PRO A 250 -12.40 2.11 -11.17
CA PRO A 250 -12.89 0.76 -10.96
C PRO A 250 -14.36 0.69 -10.54
N ASP A 251 -15.00 -0.44 -10.87
CA ASP A 251 -16.31 -0.79 -10.32
C ASP A 251 -16.13 -1.44 -8.93
N THR A 252 -17.01 -1.07 -8.00
CA THR A 252 -17.03 -1.59 -6.62
C THR A 252 -18.41 -2.14 -6.21
N ASP A 253 -19.28 -2.40 -7.17
CA ASP A 253 -20.64 -2.94 -6.94
C ASP A 253 -20.63 -4.35 -6.33
N ASP A 254 -19.56 -5.12 -6.51
CA ASP A 254 -19.34 -6.39 -5.82
C ASP A 254 -18.50 -6.19 -4.54
N PRO A 255 -19.10 -6.23 -3.34
CA PRO A 255 -18.38 -6.03 -2.09
C PRO A 255 -17.40 -7.17 -1.76
N ASP A 256 -17.58 -8.38 -2.29
CA ASP A 256 -16.63 -9.48 -2.09
C ASP A 256 -15.35 -9.25 -2.90
N CYS A 257 -15.52 -8.83 -4.16
CA CYS A 257 -14.43 -8.41 -5.03
C CYS A 257 -13.71 -7.18 -4.44
N ALA A 258 -14.44 -6.12 -4.11
CA ALA A 258 -13.88 -4.91 -3.52
C ALA A 258 -13.14 -5.19 -2.19
N GLY A 259 -13.71 -6.04 -1.32
CA GLY A 259 -13.08 -6.46 -0.08
C GLY A 259 -11.74 -7.19 -0.30
N SER A 260 -11.69 -8.04 -1.34
CA SER A 260 -10.48 -8.74 -1.75
C SER A 260 -9.40 -7.77 -2.25
N VAL A 261 -9.76 -6.89 -3.18
CA VAL A 261 -8.89 -5.84 -3.71
C VAL A 261 -8.35 -4.94 -2.60
N GLY A 262 -9.20 -4.55 -1.64
CA GLY A 262 -8.82 -3.73 -0.50
C GLY A 262 -7.67 -4.29 0.34
N TYR A 263 -7.51 -5.61 0.44
CA TYR A 263 -6.34 -6.21 1.09
C TYR A 263 -5.14 -6.36 0.18
N LEU A 264 -5.35 -6.68 -1.09
CA LEU A 264 -4.27 -6.80 -2.07
C LEU A 264 -3.55 -5.45 -2.27
N LEU A 265 -4.28 -4.34 -2.26
CA LEU A 265 -3.72 -2.99 -2.38
C LEU A 265 -2.70 -2.62 -1.30
N ARG A 266 -2.77 -3.26 -0.12
CA ARG A 266 -1.96 -2.89 1.06
C ARG A 266 -0.48 -3.25 0.89
N SER A 267 -0.15 -4.25 0.07
CA SER A 267 1.23 -4.72 -0.12
C SER A 267 1.68 -4.71 -1.59
N PRO A 268 2.99 -4.57 -1.87
CA PRO A 268 3.50 -4.73 -3.23
C PRO A 268 3.21 -6.09 -3.87
N GLY A 269 3.31 -7.17 -3.08
CA GLY A 269 3.01 -8.53 -3.56
C GLY A 269 1.54 -8.75 -3.87
N GLY A 270 0.63 -8.16 -3.09
CA GLY A 270 -0.81 -8.20 -3.38
C GLY A 270 -1.19 -7.35 -4.58
N ARG A 271 -0.57 -6.17 -4.76
CA ARG A 271 -0.74 -5.37 -5.98
C ARG A 271 -0.22 -6.11 -7.22
N ALA A 272 0.86 -6.87 -7.09
CA ALA A 272 1.35 -7.73 -8.16
C ALA A 272 0.37 -8.87 -8.49
N GLU A 273 -0.20 -9.56 -7.49
CA GLU A 273 -1.28 -10.54 -7.70
C GLU A 273 -2.46 -9.94 -8.44
N MET A 274 -2.93 -8.78 -7.99
CA MET A 274 -4.01 -8.05 -8.65
C MET A 274 -3.65 -7.74 -10.11
N ALA A 275 -2.42 -7.30 -10.38
CA ALA A 275 -1.99 -6.96 -11.72
C ALA A 275 -1.89 -8.18 -12.66
N GLU A 276 -1.57 -9.37 -12.15
CA GLU A 276 -1.54 -10.61 -12.94
C GLU A 276 -2.93 -10.94 -13.53
N ASP A 277 -4.00 -10.74 -12.76
CA ASP A 277 -5.38 -10.93 -13.22
C ASP A 277 -5.77 -9.97 -14.37
N HIS A 278 -5.06 -8.84 -14.49
CA HIS A 278 -5.20 -7.86 -15.58
C HIS A 278 -4.09 -7.96 -16.65
N GLY A 279 -3.44 -9.12 -16.77
CA GLY A 279 -2.49 -9.39 -17.85
C GLY A 279 -1.11 -8.72 -17.68
N TRP A 280 -0.74 -8.27 -16.47
CA TRP A 280 0.63 -7.84 -16.18
C TRP A 280 1.60 -9.00 -15.92
N GLY A 281 1.15 -10.24 -16.12
CA GLY A 281 1.98 -11.44 -16.05
C GLY A 281 3.08 -11.49 -17.13
N ASP A 282 3.99 -12.45 -17.00
CA ASP A 282 5.21 -12.58 -17.83
C ASP A 282 4.94 -13.08 -19.28
N ASP A 283 3.69 -13.33 -19.67
CA ASP A 283 3.39 -13.82 -21.02
C ASP A 283 3.33 -12.65 -22.03
N GLU A 284 4.37 -12.55 -22.87
CA GLU A 284 4.40 -11.76 -24.11
C GLU A 284 3.44 -12.34 -25.19
N GLY A 285 2.25 -12.76 -24.78
CA GLY A 285 1.17 -13.26 -25.63
C GLY A 285 0.21 -12.14 -25.99
N ASP A 286 0.54 -11.44 -27.08
CA ASP A 286 -0.30 -10.46 -27.78
C ASP A 286 -1.58 -11.10 -28.34
N ASP A 287 -2.57 -11.31 -27.47
CA ASP A 287 -3.92 -11.75 -27.84
C ASP A 287 -4.95 -10.72 -27.34
N GLY A 288 -4.89 -9.51 -27.92
CA GLY A 288 -6.03 -8.64 -28.22
C GLY A 288 -7.10 -8.37 -27.13
N ALA A 289 -7.10 -7.12 -26.63
CA ALA A 289 -8.19 -6.49 -25.88
C ALA A 289 -8.50 -7.10 -24.51
N ALA A 290 -7.47 -7.26 -23.67
CA ALA A 290 -7.73 -7.10 -22.24
C ALA A 290 -8.24 -5.67 -22.03
N ASP A 291 -9.42 -5.51 -21.42
CA ASP A 291 -9.80 -4.24 -20.83
C ASP A 291 -8.71 -3.92 -19.78
N ASP A 292 -7.70 -3.16 -20.20
CA ASP A 292 -6.62 -2.66 -19.35
C ASP A 292 -7.25 -1.68 -18.36
N GLU A 293 -7.94 -2.22 -17.34
CA GLU A 293 -8.44 -1.44 -16.23
C GLU A 293 -7.24 -0.69 -15.65
N PRO A 294 -7.29 0.65 -15.56
CA PRO A 294 -6.16 1.43 -15.08
C PRO A 294 -5.95 1.10 -13.60
N LEU A 295 -5.04 0.17 -13.29
CA LEU A 295 -4.81 -0.30 -11.91
C LEU A 295 -4.42 0.85 -10.97
N ASP A 296 -3.81 1.91 -11.51
CA ASP A 296 -3.50 3.13 -10.77
C ASP A 296 -4.73 3.91 -10.33
N ALA A 297 -5.90 3.67 -10.93
CA ALA A 297 -7.17 4.25 -10.51
C ALA A 297 -7.61 3.77 -9.12
N TRP A 298 -7.24 2.54 -8.72
CA TRP A 298 -7.48 2.04 -7.36
C TRP A 298 -6.79 2.86 -6.26
N VAL A 299 -5.75 3.62 -6.60
CA VAL A 299 -5.04 4.52 -5.67
C VAL A 299 -5.30 6.00 -5.95
N CYS A 300 -6.27 6.30 -6.84
CA CYS A 300 -6.63 7.67 -7.19
C CYS A 300 -7.30 8.39 -6.00
N PRO A 301 -6.79 9.57 -5.56
CA PRO A 301 -7.39 10.28 -4.44
C PRO A 301 -8.83 10.78 -4.67
N ALA A 302 -9.25 10.98 -5.92
CA ALA A 302 -10.63 11.36 -6.21
C ALA A 302 -11.58 10.15 -6.04
N PHE A 303 -11.25 9.03 -6.69
CA PHE A 303 -11.96 7.76 -6.52
C PHE A 303 -12.14 7.39 -5.04
N LEU A 304 -11.05 7.44 -4.28
CA LEU A 304 -11.06 7.10 -2.85
C LEU A 304 -11.90 8.07 -2.00
N ARG A 305 -12.05 9.34 -2.41
CA ARG A 305 -12.97 10.27 -1.75
C ARG A 305 -14.42 9.90 -2.05
N ASP A 306 -14.73 9.62 -3.32
CA ASP A 306 -16.09 9.24 -3.73
C ASP A 306 -16.56 7.99 -2.97
N LEU A 307 -15.73 6.93 -2.91
CA LEU A 307 -16.02 5.73 -2.12
C LEU A 307 -16.22 6.04 -0.62
N ALA A 308 -15.38 6.92 -0.07
CA ALA A 308 -15.48 7.29 1.34
C ALA A 308 -16.75 8.09 1.63
N ASP A 309 -17.16 8.98 0.74
CA ASP A 309 -18.38 9.78 0.88
C ASP A 309 -19.63 8.89 0.83
N GLU A 310 -19.67 7.91 -0.09
CA GLU A 310 -20.74 6.91 -0.19
C GLU A 310 -20.82 6.03 1.07
N ALA A 311 -19.67 5.53 1.54
CA ALA A 311 -19.61 4.75 2.76
C ALA A 311 -20.04 5.56 3.99
N LEU A 312 -19.59 6.82 4.11
CA LEU A 312 -19.98 7.70 5.21
C LEU A 312 -21.48 8.02 5.20
N ALA A 313 -22.07 8.27 4.03
CA ALA A 313 -23.50 8.49 3.90
C ALA A 313 -24.28 7.26 4.37
N THR A 314 -23.91 6.07 3.87
CA THR A 314 -24.53 4.79 4.22
C THR A 314 -24.49 4.50 5.73
N LEU A 315 -23.33 4.71 6.37
CA LEU A 315 -23.16 4.45 7.80
C LEU A 315 -23.87 5.50 8.67
N THR A 316 -23.89 6.76 8.23
CA THR A 316 -24.56 7.84 8.97
C THR A 316 -26.07 7.65 8.95
N ASP A 317 -26.65 7.31 7.81
CA ASP A 317 -28.09 6.99 7.68
C ASP A 317 -28.48 5.82 8.60
N ALA A 318 -27.65 4.77 8.66
CA ALA A 318 -27.87 3.65 9.57
C ALA A 318 -27.78 4.06 11.05
N LEU A 319 -26.81 4.92 11.40
CA LEU A 319 -26.61 5.42 12.77
C LEU A 319 -27.80 6.29 13.24
N GLU A 320 -28.36 7.10 12.34
CA GLU A 320 -29.58 7.87 12.61
C GLU A 320 -30.79 6.95 12.81
N GLY A 321 -30.90 5.87 12.02
CA GLY A 321 -31.92 4.84 12.20
C GLY A 321 -31.87 4.16 13.57
N PHE A 322 -30.67 3.90 14.11
CA PHE A 322 -30.50 3.39 15.48
C PHE A 322 -31.09 4.32 16.54
N ALA A 323 -30.80 5.63 16.43
CA ALA A 323 -31.28 6.60 17.40
C ALA A 323 -32.82 6.72 17.39
N ALA A 324 -33.43 6.69 16.20
CA ALA A 324 -34.88 6.72 16.06
C ALA A 324 -35.56 5.50 16.71
N ALA A 325 -35.00 4.30 16.54
CA ALA A 325 -35.53 3.08 17.16
C ALA A 325 -35.41 3.10 18.70
N GLU A 326 -34.31 3.61 19.24
CA GLU A 326 -34.12 3.76 20.69
C GLU A 326 -35.14 4.75 21.31
N ASP A 327 -35.46 5.83 20.60
CA ASP A 327 -36.46 6.82 21.04
C ASP A 327 -37.90 6.25 21.02
N GLU A 328 -38.23 5.41 20.03
CA GLU A 328 -39.52 4.73 19.94
C GLU A 328 -39.71 3.71 21.08
N ASP A 329 -38.72 2.85 21.35
CA ASP A 329 -38.77 1.87 22.45
C ASP A 329 -38.90 2.56 23.83
N ASN A 330 -38.22 3.70 24.03
CA ASN A 330 -38.33 4.49 25.25
C ASN A 330 -39.70 5.18 25.41
N ALA A 331 -40.31 5.61 24.30
CA ALA A 331 -41.64 6.23 24.30
C ALA A 331 -42.76 5.20 24.60
N GLU A 332 -42.68 3.99 24.05
CA GLU A 332 -43.63 2.91 24.34
C GLU A 332 -43.50 2.37 25.78
N GLY A 333 -42.26 2.24 26.29
CA GLY A 333 -42.02 1.84 27.69
C GLY A 333 -42.56 2.83 28.73
N THR A 334 -42.66 4.12 28.38
CA THR A 334 -43.20 5.16 29.27
C THR A 334 -44.74 5.21 29.29
N GLN A 335 -45.41 4.72 28.24
CA GLN A 335 -46.88 4.63 28.21
C GLN A 335 -47.45 3.38 28.92
N ALA A 336 -46.60 2.41 29.24
CA ALA A 336 -46.98 1.16 29.89
C ALA A 336 -46.89 1.18 31.45
N LEU A 337 -46.58 2.33 32.05
CA LEU A 337 -46.48 2.56 33.50
C LEU A 337 -47.56 3.51 34.01
#